data_AF-A0A7X5D957-F1
#
_entry.id   AF-A0A7X5D957-F1
#
_cell.length_a   1.000
_cell.length_b   1.000
_cell.length_c   1.000
_cell.angle_alpha   90.00
_cell.angle_beta   90.00
_cell.angle_gamma   90.00
#
_symmetry.space_group_name_H-M   'P 1'
#
loop_
_entity.id
_entity.type
_entity.pdbx_description
1 polymer ?
#
loop_
_entity_poly.entity_id
_entity_poly.type
_entity_poly.pdbx_seq_one_letter_code
_entity_poly.pdbx_strand_id
1 'polypeptide(L)'
;MNTLYEKYKNLKIDGSWIGLELGGGMSCFCTPIGTEIIGWDNGIHYCFIKGFGDMVFCVNPETCCDYFVYPIARNFCDFLGLILATGGTNTLQQIIWWDKKTFDDFVDSPEEQEYKVRPEVKNVLDTIRKVMDVVLIDTPFEYIKDLQSNFPYEQISFTNEYYDILGIEHPDGIVPED
;
A
#
# COMPACT_ATOMS: atom_id res chain seq x y z
N MET A 1 12.58 -4.53 12.61
CA MET A 1 12.36 -3.07 12.62
C MET A 1 13.13 -2.50 11.44
N ASN A 2 12.41 -2.00 10.46
CA ASN A 2 12.97 -1.57 9.19
C ASN A 2 13.69 -0.22 9.35
N THR A 3 15.01 -0.21 9.18
CA THR A 3 15.84 0.99 9.40
C THR A 3 15.50 2.14 8.45
N LEU A 4 15.04 1.84 7.23
CA LEU A 4 14.63 2.85 6.27
C LEU A 4 13.29 3.46 6.65
N TYR A 5 12.35 2.66 7.14
CA TYR A 5 11.06 3.17 7.65
C TYR A 5 11.26 4.09 8.87
N GLU A 6 12.14 3.73 9.80
CA GLU A 6 12.47 4.62 10.92
C GLU A 6 13.08 5.95 10.45
N LYS A 7 13.97 5.90 9.44
CA LYS A 7 14.52 7.11 8.82
C LYS A 7 13.42 7.95 8.18
N TYR A 8 12.47 7.34 7.48
CA TYR A 8 11.31 8.03 6.89
C TYR A 8 10.47 8.75 7.96
N LYS A 9 10.10 8.06 9.05
CA LYS A 9 9.35 8.67 10.17
C LYS A 9 10.07 9.89 10.75
N ASN A 10 11.40 9.84 10.81
CA ASN A 10 12.21 10.94 11.33
C ASN A 10 12.28 12.17 10.40
N LEU A 11 11.85 12.07 9.13
CA LEU A 11 11.74 13.22 8.24
C LEU A 11 10.67 14.22 8.70
N LYS A 12 9.66 13.75 9.45
CA LYS A 12 8.53 14.57 9.94
C LYS A 12 7.84 15.37 8.81
N ILE A 13 7.79 14.79 7.62
CA ILE A 13 7.05 15.33 6.48
C ILE A 13 5.57 15.09 6.68
N ASP A 14 4.75 15.98 6.13
CA ASP A 14 3.31 15.79 6.06
C ASP A 14 2.97 14.78 4.96
N GLY A 15 2.85 13.51 5.33
CA GLY A 15 2.57 12.41 4.42
C GLY A 15 1.16 12.45 3.81
N SER A 16 0.25 13.28 4.32
CA SER A 16 -1.12 13.39 3.77
C SER A 16 -1.14 13.84 2.31
N TRP A 17 -0.14 14.63 1.89
CA TRP A 17 0.03 15.09 0.50
C TRP A 17 0.42 13.99 -0.50
N ILE A 18 0.80 12.82 -0.02
CA ILE A 18 1.11 11.66 -0.85
C ILE A 18 0.28 10.44 -0.47
N GLY A 19 -0.77 10.65 0.36
CA GLY A 19 -1.62 9.60 0.93
C GLY A 19 -0.87 8.57 1.78
N LEU A 20 0.12 9.02 2.54
CA LEU A 20 0.84 8.18 3.49
C LEU A 20 0.84 8.83 4.89
N GLU A 21 -0.35 9.08 5.41
CA GLU A 21 -0.56 9.71 6.72
C GLU A 21 -0.16 8.77 7.87
N LEU A 22 0.60 9.29 8.84
CA LEU A 22 1.02 8.53 10.02
C LEU A 22 0.03 8.70 11.18
N GLY A 23 -0.25 7.60 11.91
CA GLY A 23 -0.91 7.67 13.22
C GLY A 23 -2.42 7.87 13.22
N GLY A 24 -3.11 7.65 12.10
CA GLY A 24 -4.53 8.01 11.93
C GLY A 24 -5.58 6.90 12.03
N GLY A 25 -5.25 5.62 11.80
CA GLY A 25 -6.29 4.58 11.65
C GLY A 25 -6.14 3.35 12.55
N MET A 26 -7.29 2.75 12.89
CA MET A 26 -7.38 1.43 13.52
C MET A 26 -7.40 0.34 12.46
N SER A 27 -6.87 -0.84 12.79
CA SER A 27 -7.05 -2.04 11.95
C SER A 27 -8.52 -2.28 11.62
N CYS A 28 -8.81 -2.67 10.39
CA CYS A 28 -10.11 -3.17 9.94
C CYS A 28 -10.13 -4.72 9.93
N PHE A 29 -11.30 -5.33 9.70
CA PHE A 29 -11.49 -6.77 9.71
C PHE A 29 -10.54 -7.55 8.77
N CYS A 30 -10.15 -6.94 7.64
CA CYS A 30 -9.22 -7.52 6.67
C CYS A 30 -7.76 -7.15 6.92
N THR A 31 -7.43 -6.65 8.11
CA THR A 31 -6.03 -6.42 8.52
C THR A 31 -5.38 -7.74 8.91
N PRO A 32 -4.28 -8.15 8.26
CA PRO A 32 -3.60 -9.40 8.57
C PRO A 32 -3.06 -9.48 9.99
N ILE A 33 -2.94 -10.69 10.51
CA ILE A 33 -2.24 -10.95 11.79
C ILE A 33 -0.76 -10.58 11.65
N GLY A 34 -0.22 -9.94 12.69
CA GLY A 34 1.20 -9.54 12.71
C GLY A 34 1.52 -8.33 11.83
N THR A 35 0.51 -7.51 11.55
CA THR A 35 0.63 -6.27 10.79
C THR A 35 1.33 -5.15 11.58
N GLU A 36 2.28 -4.47 10.94
CA GLU A 36 2.80 -3.16 11.34
C GLU A 36 2.32 -2.12 10.32
N ILE A 37 1.36 -1.28 10.71
CA ILE A 37 0.79 -0.25 9.83
C ILE A 37 1.80 0.90 9.68
N ILE A 38 2.09 1.26 8.43
CA ILE A 38 3.10 2.26 8.08
C ILE A 38 2.51 3.58 7.58
N GLY A 39 1.24 3.61 7.19
CA GLY A 39 0.51 4.84 6.86
C GLY A 39 -0.85 4.57 6.21
N TRP A 40 -1.60 5.65 5.95
CA TRP A 40 -3.00 5.62 5.51
C TRP A 40 -3.28 6.56 4.34
N ASP A 41 -4.25 6.16 3.52
CA ASP A 41 -4.91 6.97 2.50
C ASP A 41 -6.42 6.67 2.52
N ASN A 42 -7.25 7.60 2.99
CA ASN A 42 -8.72 7.50 2.89
C ASN A 42 -9.33 6.14 3.34
N GLY A 43 -8.87 5.60 4.47
CA GLY A 43 -9.39 4.32 5.01
C GLY A 43 -8.69 3.07 4.48
N ILE A 44 -7.85 3.20 3.45
CA ILE A 44 -6.91 2.19 3.00
C ILE A 44 -5.60 2.38 3.75
N HIS A 45 -4.97 1.28 4.18
CA HIS A 45 -3.69 1.35 4.87
C HIS A 45 -2.60 0.54 4.20
N TYR A 46 -1.37 0.98 4.46
CA TYR A 46 -0.15 0.31 4.06
C TYR A 46 0.48 -0.33 5.27
N CYS A 47 1.07 -1.51 5.09
CA CYS A 47 1.70 -2.20 6.19
C CYS A 47 2.83 -3.14 5.79
N PHE A 48 3.64 -3.51 6.80
CA PHE A 48 4.41 -4.73 6.80
C PHE A 48 3.60 -5.85 7.44
N ILE A 49 3.78 -7.09 6.97
CA ILE A 49 3.19 -8.28 7.58
C ILE A 49 4.32 -9.19 8.06
N LYS A 50 4.29 -9.56 9.35
CA LYS A 50 5.28 -10.47 9.94
C LYS A 50 5.34 -11.78 9.15
N GLY A 51 6.54 -12.15 8.71
CA GLY A 51 6.78 -13.35 7.90
C GLY A 51 7.13 -13.04 6.43
N PHE A 52 6.80 -11.84 5.95
CA PHE A 52 7.07 -11.41 4.56
C PHE A 52 8.24 -10.41 4.44
N GLY A 53 9.09 -10.33 5.48
CA GLY A 53 10.22 -9.41 5.51
C GLY A 53 9.77 -7.95 5.52
N ASP A 54 10.36 -7.14 4.63
CA ASP A 54 10.09 -5.70 4.51
C ASP A 54 9.09 -5.38 3.37
N MET A 55 8.40 -6.39 2.84
CA MET A 55 7.38 -6.22 1.79
C MET A 55 6.25 -5.31 2.28
N VAL A 56 5.85 -4.37 1.43
CA VAL A 56 4.75 -3.44 1.71
C VAL A 56 3.48 -3.93 1.05
N PHE A 57 2.42 -4.00 1.84
CA PHE A 57 1.08 -4.39 1.42
C PHE A 57 0.14 -3.19 1.45
N CYS A 58 -0.83 -3.20 0.55
CA CYS A 58 -2.02 -2.36 0.60
C CYS A 58 -3.18 -3.21 1.12
N VAL A 59 -3.88 -2.71 2.14
CA VAL A 59 -5.06 -3.33 2.74
C VAL A 59 -6.26 -2.44 2.46
N ASN A 60 -7.15 -2.91 1.59
CA ASN A 60 -8.32 -2.17 1.15
C ASN A 60 -9.61 -2.93 1.52
N PRO A 61 -10.40 -2.46 2.51
CA PRO A 61 -11.67 -3.07 2.88
C PRO A 61 -12.79 -2.87 1.83
N GLU A 62 -12.65 -1.89 0.95
CA GLU A 62 -13.61 -1.53 -0.11
C GLU A 62 -13.08 -1.90 -1.50
N THR A 63 -12.50 -3.10 -1.60
CA THR A 63 -11.89 -3.59 -2.85
C THR A 63 -12.92 -4.17 -3.82
N CYS A 64 -12.72 -3.93 -5.12
CA CYS A 64 -13.43 -4.63 -6.20
C CYS A 64 -12.66 -5.87 -6.70
N CYS A 65 -11.62 -6.30 -5.98
CA CYS A 65 -10.73 -7.39 -6.39
C CYS A 65 -11.04 -8.69 -5.63
N ASP A 66 -10.31 -9.75 -5.99
CA ASP A 66 -10.45 -11.07 -5.36
C ASP A 66 -9.95 -11.11 -3.90
N TYR A 67 -8.99 -10.25 -3.55
CA TYR A 67 -8.41 -10.17 -2.20
C TYR A 67 -8.56 -8.77 -1.61
N PHE A 68 -8.48 -8.67 -0.28
CA PHE A 68 -8.44 -7.39 0.44
C PHE A 68 -7.01 -6.86 0.65
N VAL A 69 -6.02 -7.74 0.51
CA VAL A 69 -4.62 -7.44 0.79
C VAL A 69 -3.78 -7.78 -0.42
N TYR A 70 -3.09 -6.79 -0.97
CA TYR A 70 -2.21 -6.96 -2.12
C TYR A 70 -0.80 -6.48 -1.80
N PRO A 71 0.24 -7.22 -2.23
CA PRO A 71 1.60 -6.69 -2.18
C PRO A 71 1.73 -5.54 -3.19
N ILE A 72 2.37 -4.46 -2.76
CA ILE A 72 2.64 -3.27 -3.58
C ILE A 72 4.13 -3.15 -3.86
N ALA A 73 4.99 -3.47 -2.90
CA ALA A 73 6.44 -3.34 -3.06
C ALA A 73 7.20 -4.46 -2.36
N ARG A 74 8.25 -4.97 -2.99
CA ARG A 74 9.12 -6.02 -2.43
C ARG A 74 9.83 -5.60 -1.15
N ASN A 75 10.02 -4.28 -0.96
CA ASN A 75 10.58 -3.69 0.24
C ASN A 75 10.14 -2.22 0.38
N PHE A 76 10.42 -1.60 1.52
CA PHE A 76 10.06 -0.19 1.77
C PHE A 76 10.78 0.83 0.87
N CYS A 77 11.99 0.53 0.37
CA CYS A 77 12.70 1.40 -0.57
C CYS A 77 11.96 1.46 -1.91
N ASP A 78 11.59 0.28 -2.44
CA ASP A 78 10.80 0.16 -3.66
C ASP A 78 9.44 0.85 -3.51
N PHE A 79 8.82 0.76 -2.33
CA PHE A 79 7.56 1.46 -2.05
C PHE A 79 7.70 2.99 -2.18
N LEU A 80 8.76 3.57 -1.61
CA LEU A 80 9.06 4.99 -1.79
C LEU A 80 9.36 5.31 -3.27
N GLY A 81 10.05 4.42 -3.98
CA GLY A 81 10.32 4.56 -5.42
C GLY A 81 9.05 4.54 -6.28
N LEU A 82 8.06 3.72 -5.91
CA LEU A 82 6.74 3.71 -6.54
C LEU A 82 5.99 5.00 -6.25
N ILE A 83 5.98 5.48 -5.01
CA ILE A 83 5.38 6.79 -4.65
C ILE A 83 6.03 7.93 -5.45
N LEU A 84 7.35 7.91 -5.63
CA LEU A 84 8.05 8.90 -6.46
C LEU A 84 7.62 8.83 -7.94
N ALA A 85 7.37 7.63 -8.46
CA ALA A 85 6.92 7.43 -9.84
C ALA A 85 5.46 7.86 -10.05
N THR A 86 4.60 7.56 -9.08
CA THR A 86 3.16 7.75 -9.19
C THR A 86 2.65 9.03 -8.55
N GLY A 87 3.48 9.78 -7.83
CA GLY A 87 3.12 11.03 -7.17
C GLY A 87 2.38 10.86 -5.83
N GLY A 88 2.10 9.63 -5.43
CA GLY A 88 1.33 9.32 -4.24
C GLY A 88 0.74 7.92 -4.28
N THR A 89 0.09 7.55 -3.19
CA THR A 89 -0.54 6.25 -2.98
C THR A 89 -1.85 6.06 -3.73
N ASN A 90 -2.56 7.12 -4.11
CA ASN A 90 -3.85 7.01 -4.81
C ASN A 90 -3.74 6.11 -6.05
N THR A 91 -2.78 6.40 -6.92
CA THR A 91 -2.48 5.56 -8.08
C THR A 91 -2.11 4.12 -7.67
N LEU A 92 -1.33 3.91 -6.60
CA LEU A 92 -0.92 2.57 -6.15
C LEU A 92 -2.10 1.70 -5.70
N GLN A 93 -3.14 2.31 -5.12
CA GLN A 93 -4.38 1.62 -4.72
C GLN A 93 -5.15 1.14 -5.94
N GLN A 94 -5.22 1.99 -6.96
CA GLN A 94 -6.04 1.74 -8.14
C GLN A 94 -5.35 0.79 -9.14
N ILE A 95 -4.01 0.81 -9.24
CA ILE A 95 -3.24 -0.10 -10.10
C ILE A 95 -3.63 -1.57 -9.87
N ILE A 96 -4.01 -1.93 -8.64
CA ILE A 96 -4.36 -3.31 -8.26
C ILE A 96 -5.38 -3.91 -9.23
N TRP A 97 -6.46 -3.19 -9.56
CA TRP A 97 -7.54 -3.69 -10.41
C TRP A 97 -7.49 -3.20 -11.85
N TRP A 98 -6.67 -2.18 -12.15
CA TRP A 98 -6.56 -1.63 -13.50
C TRP A 98 -5.78 -2.52 -14.48
N ASP A 99 -6.16 -2.44 -15.75
CA ASP A 99 -5.30 -2.82 -16.86
C ASP A 99 -4.32 -1.68 -17.21
N LYS A 100 -3.38 -1.97 -18.12
CA LYS A 100 -2.33 -1.01 -18.48
C LYS A 100 -2.91 0.26 -19.07
N LYS A 101 -3.95 0.14 -19.90
CA LYS A 101 -4.57 1.28 -20.56
C LYS A 101 -5.23 2.22 -19.57
N THR A 102 -5.98 1.69 -18.61
CA THR A 102 -6.65 2.48 -17.58
C THR A 102 -5.63 3.18 -16.69
N PHE A 103 -4.54 2.49 -16.35
CA PHE A 103 -3.42 3.10 -15.63
C PHE A 103 -2.81 4.27 -16.42
N ASP A 104 -2.45 4.06 -17.69
CA ASP A 104 -1.83 5.10 -18.54
C ASP A 104 -2.77 6.31 -18.70
N ASP A 105 -4.05 6.08 -19.00
CA ASP A 105 -5.06 7.14 -19.13
C ASP A 105 -5.23 7.94 -17.83
N PHE A 106 -5.18 7.27 -16.67
CA PHE A 106 -5.32 7.92 -15.37
C PHE A 106 -4.10 8.76 -15.02
N VAL A 107 -2.89 8.22 -15.17
CA VAL A 107 -1.66 8.97 -14.83
C VAL A 107 -1.47 10.17 -15.74
N ASP A 108 -1.96 10.12 -16.97
CA ASP A 108 -1.91 11.22 -17.94
C ASP A 108 -3.11 12.19 -17.83
N SER A 109 -4.06 11.91 -16.93
CA SER A 109 -5.22 12.79 -16.73
C SER A 109 -4.81 14.18 -16.25
N PRO A 110 -5.49 15.26 -16.71
CA PRO A 110 -5.19 16.63 -16.28
C PRO A 110 -5.23 16.78 -14.76
N GLU A 111 -6.21 16.17 -14.09
CA GLU A 111 -6.38 16.24 -12.64
C GLU A 111 -5.17 15.67 -11.90
N GLU A 112 -4.66 14.52 -12.35
CA GLU A 112 -3.53 13.86 -11.71
C GLU A 112 -2.21 14.56 -12.01
N GLN A 113 -2.04 15.09 -13.23
CA GLN A 113 -0.90 15.93 -13.57
C GLN A 113 -0.88 17.24 -12.76
N GLU A 114 -2.05 17.88 -12.58
CA GLU A 114 -2.20 19.07 -11.75
C GLU A 114 -1.92 18.79 -10.27
N TYR A 115 -2.36 17.64 -9.76
CA TYR A 115 -2.10 17.23 -8.37
C TYR A 115 -0.60 17.05 -8.12
N LYS A 116 0.11 16.32 -9.00
CA LYS A 116 1.56 16.04 -8.87
C LYS A 116 2.43 17.28 -8.85
N VAL A 117 2.02 18.37 -9.51
CA VAL A 117 2.80 19.61 -9.58
C VAL A 117 2.54 20.56 -8.43
N ARG A 118 1.60 20.26 -7.53
CA ARG A 118 1.33 21.07 -6.34
C ARG A 118 2.59 21.23 -5.49
N PRO A 119 2.88 22.44 -4.96
CA PRO A 119 4.08 22.68 -4.16
C PRO A 119 4.22 21.73 -2.96
N GLU A 120 3.11 21.40 -2.30
CA GLU A 120 3.07 20.54 -1.13
C GLU A 120 3.49 19.11 -1.48
N VAL A 121 2.92 18.56 -2.56
CA VAL A 121 3.26 17.23 -3.09
C VAL A 121 4.74 17.20 -3.51
N LYS A 122 5.16 18.18 -4.31
CA LYS A 122 6.56 18.29 -4.77
C LYS A 122 7.55 18.36 -3.62
N ASN A 123 7.27 19.16 -2.60
CA ASN A 123 8.17 19.31 -1.45
C ASN A 123 8.34 17.99 -0.69
N VAL A 124 7.26 17.23 -0.50
CA VAL A 124 7.29 15.91 0.15
C VAL A 124 8.11 14.93 -0.68
N LEU A 125 7.81 14.79 -1.98
CA LEU A 125 8.50 13.87 -2.88
C LEU A 125 9.99 14.22 -3.04
N ASP A 126 10.34 15.51 -3.17
CA ASP A 126 11.73 15.96 -3.24
C ASP A 126 12.50 15.65 -1.96
N THR A 127 11.86 15.80 -0.80
CA THR A 127 12.46 15.47 0.50
C THR A 127 12.75 13.98 0.60
N ILE A 128 11.77 13.14 0.21
CA ILE A 128 11.95 11.69 0.16
C ILE A 128 13.12 11.34 -0.77
N ARG A 129 13.10 11.81 -2.03
CA ARG A 129 14.15 11.51 -3.01
C ARG A 129 15.55 11.90 -2.50
N LYS A 130 15.71 13.10 -1.95
CA LYS A 130 17.02 13.63 -1.53
C LYS A 130 17.53 12.99 -0.24
N VAL A 131 16.67 12.82 0.76
CA VAL A 131 17.12 12.40 2.11
C VAL A 131 17.15 10.89 2.23
N MET A 132 16.25 10.19 1.53
CA MET A 132 16.15 8.73 1.59
C MET A 132 17.07 8.02 0.60
N ASP A 133 17.64 8.75 -0.37
CA ASP A 133 18.47 8.22 -1.47
C ASP A 133 17.72 7.15 -2.27
N VAL A 134 16.47 7.47 -2.61
CA VAL A 134 15.55 6.59 -3.34
C VAL A 134 15.37 7.11 -4.76
N VAL A 135 15.39 6.18 -5.71
CA VAL A 135 15.12 6.44 -7.12
C VAL A 135 13.69 5.99 -7.44
N LEU A 136 13.03 6.71 -8.35
CA LEU A 136 11.73 6.31 -8.86
C LEU A 136 11.80 4.97 -9.61
N ILE A 137 10.71 4.22 -9.63
CA ILE A 137 10.58 3.02 -10.47
C ILE A 137 9.98 3.41 -11.82
N ASP A 138 10.70 3.16 -12.92
CA ASP A 138 10.29 3.59 -14.27
C ASP A 138 9.04 2.87 -14.80
N THR A 139 8.77 1.66 -14.31
CA THR A 139 7.69 0.78 -14.78
C THR A 139 6.80 0.31 -13.61
N PRO A 140 6.11 1.25 -12.91
CA PRO A 140 5.38 0.94 -11.69
C PRO A 140 4.25 -0.07 -11.93
N PHE A 141 3.57 0.00 -13.08
CA PHE A 141 2.51 -0.93 -13.43
C PHE A 141 3.03 -2.36 -13.58
N GLU A 142 4.05 -2.55 -14.41
CA GLU A 142 4.64 -3.87 -14.68
C GLU A 142 5.24 -4.47 -13.40
N TYR A 143 5.94 -3.65 -12.61
CA TYR A 143 6.49 -4.06 -11.33
C TYR A 143 5.41 -4.61 -10.39
N ILE A 144 4.31 -3.87 -10.20
CA ILE A 144 3.25 -4.26 -9.26
C ILE A 144 2.51 -5.50 -9.77
N LYS A 145 2.18 -5.56 -11.07
CA LYS A 145 1.48 -6.73 -11.65
C LYS A 145 2.33 -8.00 -11.62
N ASP A 146 3.64 -7.89 -11.87
CA ASP A 146 4.57 -9.00 -11.69
C ASP A 146 4.60 -9.47 -10.23
N LEU A 147 4.72 -8.54 -9.28
CA LEU A 147 4.72 -8.87 -7.85
C LEU A 147 3.43 -9.59 -7.43
N GLN A 148 2.28 -9.08 -7.85
CA GLN A 148 0.96 -9.60 -7.48
C GLN A 148 0.67 -10.97 -8.10
N SER A 149 1.07 -11.20 -9.35
CA SER A 149 0.81 -12.48 -10.02
C SER A 149 1.61 -13.65 -9.44
N ASN A 150 2.74 -13.37 -8.81
CA ASN A 150 3.63 -14.38 -8.22
C ASN A 150 3.48 -14.52 -6.70
N PHE A 151 2.55 -13.78 -6.08
CA PHE A 151 2.43 -13.75 -4.62
C PHE A 151 1.54 -14.89 -4.09
N PRO A 152 1.98 -15.62 -3.04
CA PRO A 152 1.19 -16.69 -2.42
C PRO A 152 0.18 -16.12 -1.40
N TYR A 153 -0.97 -15.66 -1.88
CA TYR A 153 -2.01 -15.01 -1.05
C TYR A 153 -2.51 -15.87 0.11
N GLU A 154 -2.51 -17.19 -0.06
CA GLU A 154 -2.92 -18.17 0.96
C GLU A 154 -2.03 -18.15 2.21
N GLN A 155 -0.84 -17.55 2.14
CA GLN A 155 0.05 -17.41 3.29
C GLN A 155 -0.32 -16.21 4.19
N ILE A 156 -1.22 -15.32 3.74
CA ILE A 156 -1.70 -14.22 4.57
C ILE A 156 -2.73 -14.78 5.56
N SER A 157 -2.41 -14.67 6.85
CA SER A 157 -3.31 -15.09 7.92
C SER A 157 -4.13 -13.90 8.44
N PHE A 158 -5.41 -14.14 8.67
CA PHE A 158 -6.35 -13.18 9.23
C PHE A 158 -6.88 -13.64 10.58
N THR A 159 -7.46 -12.71 11.34
CA THR A 159 -8.17 -13.02 12.59
C THR A 159 -9.51 -13.70 12.29
N ASN A 160 -10.12 -14.31 13.31
CA ASN A 160 -11.44 -14.92 13.19
C ASN A 160 -12.50 -13.96 12.66
N GLU A 161 -12.45 -12.69 13.07
CA GLU A 161 -13.36 -11.63 12.60
C GLU A 161 -13.43 -11.53 11.06
N TYR A 162 -12.31 -11.76 10.37
CA TYR A 162 -12.27 -11.77 8.91
C TYR A 162 -13.18 -12.86 8.31
N TYR A 163 -13.06 -14.08 8.82
CA TYR A 163 -13.81 -15.23 8.34
C TYR A 163 -15.29 -15.09 8.71
N ASP A 164 -15.59 -14.62 9.91
CA ASP A 164 -16.95 -14.40 10.41
C ASP A 164 -17.70 -13.37 9.55
N ILE A 165 -17.06 -12.23 9.23
CA ILE A 165 -17.67 -11.16 8.41
C ILE A 165 -17.94 -11.64 6.98
N LEU A 166 -17.05 -12.47 6.43
CA LEU A 166 -17.19 -12.99 5.07
C LEU A 166 -18.06 -14.26 4.99
N GLY A 167 -18.46 -14.83 6.14
CA GLY A 167 -19.23 -16.07 6.19
C GLY A 167 -18.47 -17.28 5.62
N ILE A 168 -17.14 -17.28 5.73
CA ILE A 168 -16.26 -18.35 5.26
C ILE A 168 -15.75 -19.19 6.45
N GLU A 169 -15.40 -20.44 6.20
CA GLU A 169 -14.95 -21.37 7.24
C GLU A 169 -13.58 -20.96 7.80
N HIS A 170 -13.41 -21.08 9.12
CA HIS A 170 -12.13 -20.80 9.76
C HIS A 170 -11.08 -21.84 9.37
N PRO A 171 -9.81 -21.46 9.15
CA PRO A 171 -8.74 -22.40 8.80
C PRO A 171 -8.55 -23.50 9.86
N ASP A 172 -8.83 -23.16 11.13
CA ASP A 172 -8.69 -24.05 12.28
C ASP A 172 -9.97 -24.88 12.57
N GLY A 173 -11.01 -24.76 11.75
CA GLY A 173 -12.28 -25.50 11.89
C GLY A 173 -13.16 -25.08 13.06
N ILE A 174 -12.89 -23.92 13.68
CA ILE A 174 -13.71 -23.36 14.76
C ILE A 174 -14.90 -22.65 14.11
N VAL A 175 -16.11 -23.16 14.30
CA VAL A 175 -17.34 -22.50 13.81
C VAL A 175 -17.73 -21.42 14.83
N PRO A 176 -18.10 -20.19 14.41
CA PRO A 176 -18.63 -19.19 15.35
C PRO A 176 -19.85 -19.75 16.08
N GLU A 177 -19.93 -19.53 17.40
CA GLU A 177 -21.10 -19.91 18.20
C GLU A 177 -22.30 -19.02 17.79
N ASP A 178 -23.39 -19.67 17.37
CA ASP A 178 -24.69 -19.06 17.03
C ASP A 178 -25.31 -18.22 18.17
#